data_AF-A0A060VUV9-F1
#
_entry.id   AF-A0A060VUV9-F1
#
_cell.length_a   1.000
_cell.length_b   1.000
_cell.length_c   1.000
_cell.angle_alpha   90.00
_cell.angle_beta   90.00
_cell.angle_gamma   90.00
#
_symmetry.space_group_name_H-M   'P 1'
#
loop_
_entity.id
_entity.type
_entity.pdbx_description
1 polymer ?
#
loop_
_entity_poly.entity_id
_entity_poly.type
_entity_poly.pdbx_seq_one_letter_code
_entity_poly.pdbx_strand_id
1 'polypeptide(L)'
;MWEKAIEMGKQLAKMHENQMFDFMEISQLLKQQAQFYENIMHAMRPQPEYFAVGYYGLGFPTFLRNKVFIYRGKEYEWLEDFSLKLLSQFPNAARMTSTAPPGDNICNSQGQHIQCFTVKPVLTVPTQFKDKGVPEQILNYYRTNEVDQFQYSRPFRKGAKNPDNEFATMWIERTTYITSYYFPGILKWFEVKSISVEEISPLQNAVETMEMANEKLSNLVQQQACDSSTSVHPLSMMLNGIVDPAVMGGYTNYEKAFFTDTYIHEHPEDLESIEVLKHLIALQIPLLADGIRIHGEKSTEQLKPLHNRLLTCFSDLRERVEKHYGVITLVCCQQQTQFNVRGWQL
;
A
#
# COMPACT_ATOMS: atom_id res chain seq x y z
N MET A 1 -17.10 8.68 5.26
CA MET A 1 -17.57 7.42 5.87
C MET A 1 -18.94 7.06 5.31
N TRP A 2 -19.03 6.91 3.99
CA TRP A 2 -20.31 6.66 3.32
C TRP A 2 -20.73 5.20 3.45
N GLU A 3 -19.75 4.30 3.55
CA GLU A 3 -19.90 2.86 3.77
C GLU A 3 -20.72 2.59 5.03
N LYS A 4 -20.34 3.20 6.17
CA LYS A 4 -21.10 3.11 7.42
C LYS A 4 -22.46 3.80 7.37
N ALA A 5 -22.58 4.91 6.66
CA ALA A 5 -23.86 5.59 6.48
C ALA A 5 -24.86 4.71 5.70
N ILE A 6 -24.39 4.01 4.67
CA ILE A 6 -25.18 3.02 3.92
C ILE A 6 -25.55 1.83 4.81
N GLU A 7 -24.61 1.30 5.60
CA GLU A 7 -24.87 0.20 6.53
C GLU A 7 -26.00 0.54 7.50
N MET A 8 -25.92 1.71 8.15
CA MET A 8 -26.97 2.19 9.06
C MET A 8 -28.28 2.48 8.32
N GLY A 9 -28.20 3.06 7.12
CA GLY A 9 -29.34 3.28 6.25
C GLY A 9 -30.09 1.97 5.99
N LYS A 10 -29.40 0.89 5.63
CA LYS A 10 -30.07 -0.41 5.38
C LYS A 10 -30.81 -0.94 6.61
N GLN A 11 -30.26 -0.77 7.81
CA GLN A 11 -30.94 -1.15 9.05
C GLN A 11 -32.20 -0.31 9.28
N LEU A 12 -32.11 1.01 9.06
CA LEU A 12 -33.24 1.92 9.21
C LEU A 12 -34.35 1.64 8.18
N ALA A 13 -33.98 1.36 6.93
CA ALA A 13 -34.91 0.97 5.87
C ALA A 13 -35.76 -0.24 6.29
N LYS A 14 -35.10 -1.27 6.82
CA LYS A 14 -35.74 -2.50 7.28
C LYS A 14 -36.73 -2.24 8.42
N MET A 15 -36.42 -1.31 9.32
CA MET A 15 -37.33 -0.92 10.40
C MET A 15 -38.56 -0.17 9.85
N HIS A 16 -38.38 0.82 8.98
CA HIS A 16 -39.51 1.53 8.38
C HIS A 16 -40.38 0.61 7.53
N GLU A 17 -39.80 -0.36 6.82
CA GLU A 17 -40.55 -1.31 5.98
C GLU A 17 -41.38 -2.28 6.82
N ASN A 18 -40.78 -2.88 7.86
CA ASN A 18 -41.35 -4.04 8.53
C ASN A 18 -42.01 -3.74 9.87
N GLN A 19 -41.73 -2.57 10.48
CA GLN A 19 -42.25 -2.21 11.80
C GLN A 19 -43.17 -0.99 11.76
N MET A 20 -42.77 0.07 11.04
CA MET A 20 -43.51 1.33 11.02
C MET A 20 -44.40 1.53 9.78
N PHE A 21 -44.11 0.79 8.70
CA PHE A 21 -44.74 0.92 7.39
C PHE A 21 -44.71 2.35 6.82
N ASP A 22 -43.66 3.11 7.16
CA ASP A 22 -43.47 4.48 6.66
C ASP A 22 -42.67 4.47 5.35
N PHE A 23 -43.40 4.34 4.24
CA PHE A 23 -42.79 4.24 2.92
C PHE A 23 -42.27 5.58 2.39
N MET A 24 -42.71 6.71 2.96
CA MET A 24 -42.19 8.03 2.59
C MET A 24 -40.76 8.20 3.11
N GLU A 25 -40.49 7.80 4.35
CA GLU A 25 -39.14 7.79 4.90
C GLU A 25 -38.22 6.81 4.16
N ILE A 26 -38.72 5.62 3.80
CA ILE A 26 -37.94 4.67 2.97
C ILE A 26 -37.53 5.31 1.63
N SER A 27 -38.45 5.99 0.96
CA SER A 27 -38.17 6.66 -0.32
C SER A 27 -37.04 7.69 -0.19
N GLN A 28 -37.06 8.51 0.87
CA GLN A 28 -36.00 9.49 1.11
C GLN A 28 -34.66 8.82 1.42
N LEU A 29 -34.69 7.80 2.27
CA LEU A 29 -33.51 7.06 2.68
C LEU A 29 -32.83 6.33 1.51
N LEU A 30 -33.61 5.72 0.60
CA LEU A 30 -33.07 5.06 -0.58
C LEU A 30 -32.39 6.07 -1.54
N LYS A 31 -32.95 7.27 -1.68
CA LYS A 31 -32.31 8.37 -2.45
C LYS A 31 -30.98 8.79 -1.82
N GLN A 32 -30.92 8.89 -0.49
CA GLN A 32 -29.66 9.19 0.21
C GLN A 32 -28.63 8.08 0.04
N GLN A 33 -29.03 6.80 0.14
CA GLN A 33 -28.14 5.67 -0.09
C GLN A 33 -27.59 5.67 -1.52
N ALA A 34 -28.43 5.96 -2.52
CA ALA A 34 -27.97 6.11 -3.90
C ALA A 34 -26.88 7.19 -4.03
N GLN A 35 -27.08 8.36 -3.42
CA GLN A 35 -26.07 9.42 -3.39
C GLN A 35 -24.77 8.99 -2.72
N PHE A 36 -24.84 8.21 -1.64
CA PHE A 36 -23.64 7.69 -0.97
C PHE A 36 -22.86 6.71 -1.84
N TYR A 37 -23.55 5.84 -2.60
CA TYR A 37 -22.90 4.96 -3.57
C TYR A 37 -22.18 5.75 -4.67
N GLU A 38 -22.83 6.77 -5.23
CA GLU A 38 -22.21 7.66 -6.23
C GLU A 38 -20.97 8.36 -5.67
N ASN A 39 -21.06 8.87 -4.43
CA ASN A 39 -19.96 9.54 -3.78
C ASN A 39 -18.76 8.60 -3.55
N ILE A 40 -18.99 7.34 -3.15
CA ILE A 40 -17.90 6.36 -3.02
C ILE A 40 -17.15 6.19 -4.35
N MET A 41 -17.88 6.14 -5.45
CA MET A 41 -17.29 5.91 -6.78
C MET A 41 -16.59 7.14 -7.34
N HIS A 42 -17.16 8.33 -7.17
CA HIS A 42 -16.73 9.51 -7.94
C HIS A 42 -16.12 10.62 -7.10
N ALA A 43 -16.43 10.71 -5.81
CA ALA A 43 -15.90 11.78 -4.99
C ALA A 43 -14.48 11.48 -4.52
N MET A 44 -13.65 12.53 -4.51
CA MET A 44 -12.31 12.49 -3.97
C MET A 44 -12.35 12.34 -2.45
N ARG A 45 -11.61 11.36 -1.93
CA ARG A 45 -11.55 11.05 -0.50
C ARG A 45 -10.09 11.10 -0.03
N PRO A 46 -9.71 12.09 0.79
CA PRO A 46 -8.36 12.16 1.34
C PRO A 46 -8.08 10.92 2.20
N GLN A 47 -6.94 10.27 1.96
CA GLN A 47 -6.50 9.14 2.77
C GLN A 47 -5.80 9.67 4.04
N PRO A 48 -6.20 9.23 5.24
CA PRO A 48 -5.53 9.64 6.47
C PRO A 48 -4.15 8.97 6.58
N GLU A 49 -3.19 9.69 7.15
CA GLU A 49 -1.96 9.08 7.64
C GLU A 49 -2.12 8.50 9.04
N TYR A 50 -1.26 7.54 9.39
CA TYR A 50 -1.21 6.94 10.72
C TYR A 50 0.18 7.13 11.32
N PHE A 51 0.23 7.43 12.61
CA PHE A 51 1.47 7.70 13.34
C PHE A 51 1.58 6.78 14.54
N ALA A 52 2.70 6.07 14.67
CA ALA A 52 3.03 5.39 15.92
C ALA A 52 3.72 6.37 16.86
N VAL A 53 3.23 6.43 18.10
CA VAL A 53 3.75 7.29 19.15
C VAL A 53 4.10 6.44 20.37
N GLY A 54 5.39 6.39 20.70
CA GLY A 54 5.89 5.75 21.91
C GLY A 54 6.19 6.79 22.98
N TYR A 55 5.68 6.58 24.19
CA TYR A 55 5.94 7.44 25.35
C TYR A 55 6.83 6.69 26.34
N TYR A 56 8.10 7.05 26.42
CA TYR A 56 9.09 6.30 27.20
C TYR A 56 9.68 7.12 28.35
N GLY A 57 10.00 6.44 29.45
CA GLY A 57 10.51 7.04 30.67
C GLY A 57 9.46 7.19 31.76
N LEU A 58 9.91 7.16 33.01
CA LEU A 58 9.08 7.18 34.21
C LEU A 58 8.39 8.53 34.45
N GLY A 59 8.83 9.59 33.77
CA GLY A 59 8.22 10.91 33.83
C GLY A 59 6.82 11.00 33.20
N PHE A 60 6.38 9.99 32.44
CA PHE A 60 5.01 9.93 31.94
C PHE A 60 4.02 9.34 32.97
N PRO A 61 2.74 9.77 32.93
CA PRO A 61 1.66 9.09 33.63
C PRO A 61 1.60 7.60 33.29
N THR A 62 1.13 6.78 34.23
CA THR A 62 1.13 5.30 34.12
C THR A 62 0.38 4.77 32.89
N PHE A 63 -0.64 5.49 32.41
CA PHE A 63 -1.39 5.07 31.22
C PHE A 63 -0.64 5.33 29.89
N LEU A 64 0.41 6.17 29.89
CA LEU A 64 1.27 6.43 28.73
C LEU A 64 2.64 5.75 28.86
N ARG A 65 3.16 5.66 30.09
CA ARG A 65 4.52 5.22 30.38
C ARG A 65 4.86 3.88 29.72
N ASN A 66 5.91 3.90 28.91
CA ASN A 66 6.47 2.77 28.16
C ASN A 66 5.44 2.04 27.30
N LYS A 67 4.48 2.79 26.74
CA LYS A 67 3.45 2.28 25.84
C LYS A 67 3.52 2.96 24.48
N VAL A 68 3.04 2.24 23.47
CA VAL A 68 2.91 2.71 22.10
C VAL A 68 1.43 2.86 21.76
N PHE A 69 1.10 3.94 21.07
CA PHE A 69 -0.23 4.24 20.59
C PHE A 69 -0.16 4.52 19.09
N ILE A 70 -1.17 4.05 18.35
CA ILE A 70 -1.34 4.47 16.96
C ILE A 70 -2.32 5.63 16.94
N TYR A 71 -1.97 6.69 16.21
CA TYR A 71 -2.78 7.89 16.00
C TYR A 71 -3.24 7.92 14.56
N ARG A 72 -4.52 8.18 14.35
CA ARG A 72 -5.09 8.51 13.05
C ARG A 72 -4.98 10.00 12.83
N GLY A 73 -4.21 10.39 11.82
CA GLY A 73 -4.05 11.76 11.38
C GLY A 73 -5.36 12.38 10.90
N LYS A 74 -5.43 13.70 11.00
CA LYS A 74 -6.45 14.51 10.32
C LYS A 74 -6.18 14.50 8.81
N GLU A 75 -7.15 14.99 8.05
CA GLU A 75 -7.00 15.16 6.60
C GLU A 75 -5.78 16.04 6.31
N TYR A 76 -4.89 15.55 5.45
CA TYR A 76 -3.66 16.21 5.03
C TYR A 76 -2.70 16.60 6.17
N GLU A 77 -2.77 15.89 7.31
CA GLU A 77 -1.82 16.07 8.40
C GLU A 77 -0.58 15.22 8.15
N TRP A 78 0.59 15.87 8.08
CA TRP A 78 1.88 15.21 7.93
C TRP A 78 2.54 14.94 9.28
N LEU A 79 3.54 14.06 9.28
CA LEU A 79 4.28 13.66 10.47
C LEU A 79 4.89 14.85 11.21
N GLU A 80 5.46 15.82 10.51
CA GLU A 80 6.11 17.00 11.08
C GLU A 80 5.11 17.86 11.85
N ASP A 81 3.97 18.17 11.23
CA ASP A 81 2.90 18.94 11.84
C ASP A 81 2.34 18.23 13.07
N PHE A 82 2.07 16.94 12.92
CA PHE A 82 1.59 16.09 14.01
C PHE A 82 2.59 16.06 15.17
N SER A 83 3.87 15.82 14.89
CA SER A 83 4.93 15.73 15.89
C SER A 83 5.10 17.04 16.66
N LEU A 84 5.04 18.19 15.98
CA LEU A 84 5.11 19.51 16.62
C LEU A 84 3.92 19.74 17.57
N LYS A 85 2.70 19.41 17.13
CA LYS A 85 1.49 19.51 17.96
C LYS A 85 1.49 18.54 19.13
N LEU A 86 2.07 17.36 18.97
CA LEU A 86 2.23 16.39 20.04
C LEU A 86 3.23 16.90 21.09
N LEU A 87 4.40 17.38 20.66
CA LEU A 87 5.45 17.86 21.56
C LEU A 87 5.04 19.13 22.32
N SER A 88 4.19 19.99 21.75
CA SER A 88 3.66 21.16 22.47
C SER A 88 2.79 20.79 23.66
N GLN A 89 2.19 19.59 23.68
CA GLN A 89 1.44 19.07 24.82
C GLN A 89 2.34 18.49 25.92
N PHE A 90 3.61 18.20 25.59
CA PHE A 90 4.61 17.66 26.51
C PHE A 90 5.91 18.49 26.47
N PRO A 91 5.92 19.71 27.04
CA PRO A 91 7.06 20.63 26.93
C PRO A 91 8.39 20.09 27.45
N ASN A 92 8.34 19.13 28.39
CA ASN A 92 9.52 18.51 29.00
C ASN A 92 9.98 17.24 28.26
N ALA A 93 9.28 16.83 27.19
CA ALA A 93 9.60 15.61 26.47
C ALA A 93 10.67 15.85 25.40
N ALA A 94 11.70 15.01 25.43
CA ALA A 94 12.71 14.96 24.39
C ALA A 94 12.22 14.14 23.19
N ARG A 95 12.28 14.71 21.99
CA ARG A 95 12.00 14.00 20.74
C ARG A 95 13.11 12.99 20.46
N MET A 96 12.74 11.73 20.26
CA MET A 96 13.65 10.68 19.82
C MET A 96 13.85 10.77 18.30
N THR A 97 15.08 10.50 17.85
CA THR A 97 15.46 10.50 16.43
C THR A 97 15.42 9.10 15.82
N SER A 98 15.69 8.06 16.62
CA SER A 98 15.62 6.67 16.20
C SER A 98 14.19 6.14 16.24
N THR A 99 13.82 5.30 15.27
CA THR A 99 12.58 4.52 15.25
C THR A 99 12.74 3.12 15.84
N ALA A 100 13.97 2.72 16.19
CA ALA A 100 14.21 1.46 16.89
C ALA A 100 13.58 1.49 18.30
N PRO A 101 13.15 0.35 18.85
CA PRO A 101 12.68 0.27 20.24
C PRO A 101 13.74 0.83 21.21
N PRO A 102 13.35 1.67 22.18
CA PRO A 102 14.29 2.18 23.18
C PRO A 102 14.80 1.07 24.09
N GLY A 103 16.05 1.20 24.52
CA GLY A 103 16.62 0.35 25.56
C GLY A 103 16.13 0.71 26.96
N ASP A 104 16.43 -0.17 27.92
CA ASP A 104 16.02 -0.03 29.34
C ASP A 104 16.52 1.26 29.99
N ASN A 105 17.64 1.80 29.52
CA ASN A 105 18.19 3.07 29.97
C ASN A 105 17.23 4.25 29.72
N ILE A 106 16.50 4.24 28.60
CA ILE A 106 15.50 5.26 28.27
C ILE A 106 14.17 4.94 28.98
N CYS A 107 13.74 3.67 28.93
CA CYS A 107 12.47 3.24 29.52
C CYS A 107 12.40 3.45 31.05
N ASN A 108 13.53 3.32 31.75
CA ASN A 108 13.63 3.50 33.20
C ASN A 108 14.18 4.87 33.61
N SER A 109 14.41 5.78 32.66
CA SER A 109 14.87 7.13 32.97
C SER A 109 13.76 7.93 33.69
N GLN A 110 14.13 8.94 34.48
CA GLN A 110 13.14 9.87 35.07
C GLN A 110 12.61 10.89 34.04
N GLY A 111 13.16 10.89 32.83
CA GLY A 111 12.80 11.80 31.76
C GLY A 111 11.50 11.42 31.04
N GLN A 112 11.14 12.27 30.07
CA GLN A 112 10.07 12.02 29.11
C GLN A 112 10.70 11.96 27.72
N HIS A 113 10.54 10.84 27.03
CA HIS A 113 11.06 10.64 25.67
C HIS A 113 9.91 10.24 24.75
N ILE A 114 9.72 10.98 23.66
CA ILE A 114 8.65 10.71 22.69
C ILE A 114 9.29 10.25 21.38
N GLN A 115 8.90 9.06 20.95
CA GLN A 115 9.19 8.53 19.62
C GLN A 115 7.94 8.69 18.75
N CYS A 116 8.11 9.21 17.52
CA CYS A 116 6.98 9.43 16.61
C CYS A 116 7.42 9.21 15.16
N PHE A 117 6.69 8.35 14.43
CA PHE A 117 6.94 8.04 13.02
C PHE A 117 5.69 7.55 12.32
N THR A 118 5.65 7.67 10.99
CA THR A 118 4.54 7.20 10.15
C THR A 118 4.53 5.67 10.06
N VAL A 119 3.35 5.07 10.17
CA VAL A 119 3.10 3.65 9.96
C VAL A 119 2.10 3.45 8.82
N LYS A 120 2.16 2.31 8.15
CA LYS A 120 1.24 1.97 7.07
C LYS A 120 0.15 1.03 7.60
N PRO A 121 -1.14 1.33 7.42
CA PRO A 121 -2.20 0.39 7.74
C PRO A 121 -2.11 -0.86 6.87
N VAL A 122 -2.46 -2.01 7.44
CA VAL A 122 -2.53 -3.28 6.72
C VAL A 122 -3.98 -3.53 6.30
N LEU A 123 -4.20 -3.73 5.00
CA LEU A 123 -5.52 -4.05 4.46
C LEU A 123 -5.94 -5.44 4.97
N THR A 124 -7.00 -5.48 5.78
CA THR A 124 -7.73 -6.72 6.03
C THR A 124 -8.88 -6.79 5.04
N VAL A 125 -8.75 -7.60 3.99
CA VAL A 125 -9.79 -7.74 2.96
C VAL A 125 -11.05 -8.32 3.62
N PRO A 126 -12.19 -7.60 3.59
CA PRO A 126 -13.45 -8.12 4.11
C PRO A 126 -13.80 -9.47 3.46
N THR A 127 -14.28 -10.42 4.26
CA THR A 127 -14.62 -11.77 3.79
C THR A 127 -15.59 -11.76 2.62
N GLN A 128 -16.52 -10.79 2.58
CA GLN A 128 -17.46 -10.62 1.49
C GLN A 128 -16.83 -10.20 0.15
N PHE A 129 -15.58 -9.73 0.13
CA PHE A 129 -14.86 -9.30 -1.06
C PHE A 129 -13.85 -10.33 -1.55
N LYS A 130 -13.56 -11.35 -0.73
CA LYS A 130 -12.65 -12.42 -1.12
C LYS A 130 -13.12 -13.06 -2.43
N ASP A 131 -12.18 -13.22 -3.35
CA ASP A 131 -12.37 -13.79 -4.69
C ASP A 131 -13.35 -13.02 -5.59
N LYS A 132 -13.72 -11.79 -5.20
CA LYS A 132 -14.52 -10.87 -6.02
C LYS A 132 -13.61 -9.82 -6.61
N GLY A 133 -13.76 -9.53 -7.90
CA GLY A 133 -13.08 -8.43 -8.59
C GLY A 133 -13.61 -7.07 -8.13
N VAL A 134 -13.37 -6.70 -6.88
CA VAL A 134 -13.87 -5.46 -6.29
C VAL A 134 -13.06 -4.29 -6.84
N PRO A 135 -13.73 -3.23 -7.36
CA PRO A 135 -13.04 -2.04 -7.84
C PRO A 135 -12.11 -1.43 -6.79
N GLU A 136 -10.91 -1.00 -7.22
CA GLU A 136 -9.90 -0.41 -6.33
C GLU A 136 -10.44 0.83 -5.59
N GLN A 137 -11.34 1.58 -6.21
CA GLN A 137 -12.02 2.71 -5.59
C GLN A 137 -12.79 2.32 -4.32
N ILE A 138 -13.34 1.11 -4.25
CA ILE A 138 -13.99 0.58 -3.04
C ILE A 138 -12.94 0.11 -2.05
N LEU A 139 -11.92 -0.63 -2.51
CA LEU A 139 -10.84 -1.18 -1.65
C LEU A 139 -10.01 -0.09 -0.97
N ASN A 140 -9.77 1.04 -1.63
CA ASN A 140 -9.03 2.19 -1.08
C ASN A 140 -9.55 2.68 0.27
N TYR A 141 -10.86 2.57 0.51
CA TYR A 141 -11.44 2.86 1.81
C TYR A 141 -10.89 1.91 2.88
N TYR A 142 -10.99 0.60 2.64
CA TYR A 142 -10.57 -0.46 3.58
C TYR A 142 -9.05 -0.55 3.76
N ARG A 143 -8.26 -0.03 2.81
CA ARG A 143 -6.80 0.08 2.98
C ARG A 143 -6.43 1.03 4.14
N THR A 144 -7.28 2.00 4.44
CA THR A 144 -6.98 3.06 5.43
C THR A 144 -8.06 3.22 6.50
N ASN A 145 -9.12 2.42 6.46
CA ASN A 145 -10.25 2.42 7.37
C ASN A 145 -10.67 0.98 7.64
N GLU A 146 -11.35 0.75 8.76
CA GLU A 146 -11.62 -0.58 9.30
C GLU A 146 -10.33 -1.39 9.52
N VAL A 147 -9.30 -0.70 10.00
CA VAL A 147 -7.95 -1.27 10.24
C VAL A 147 -7.57 -1.19 11.71
N ASP A 148 -6.94 -2.24 12.22
CA ASP A 148 -6.35 -2.33 13.56
C ASP A 148 -4.89 -2.80 13.52
N GLN A 149 -4.38 -3.18 12.34
CA GLN A 149 -3.02 -3.62 12.13
C GLN A 149 -2.23 -2.59 11.31
N PHE A 150 -1.01 -2.31 11.75
CA PHE A 150 -0.12 -1.31 11.16
C PHE A 150 1.30 -1.85 11.04
N GLN A 151 2.00 -1.49 9.98
CA GLN A 151 3.36 -1.91 9.71
C GLN A 151 4.32 -0.73 9.58
N TYR A 152 5.54 -0.93 10.09
CA TYR A 152 6.67 -0.05 9.88
C TYR A 152 7.86 -0.88 9.38
N SER A 153 8.41 -0.51 8.24
CA SER A 153 9.54 -1.20 7.61
C SER A 153 10.79 -0.34 7.74
N ARG A 154 11.82 -0.85 8.43
CA ARG A 154 13.11 -0.18 8.60
C ARG A 154 14.19 -0.94 7.82
N PRO A 155 14.83 -0.34 6.80
CA PRO A 155 15.91 -1.00 6.09
C PRO A 155 17.17 -1.04 6.97
N PHE A 156 17.90 -2.14 6.89
CA PHE A 156 19.21 -2.30 7.51
C PHE A 156 20.08 -3.24 6.67
N ARG A 157 21.39 -3.27 6.91
CA ARG A 157 22.33 -4.08 6.12
C ARG A 157 22.89 -5.23 6.95
N LYS A 158 22.90 -6.44 6.37
CA LYS A 158 23.62 -7.61 6.90
C LYS A 158 24.67 -8.05 5.87
N GLY A 159 25.84 -8.46 6.34
CA GLY A 159 26.93 -8.96 5.48
C GLY A 159 27.87 -7.86 4.96
N ALA A 160 28.82 -8.27 4.11
CA ALA A 160 29.81 -7.37 3.53
C ALA A 160 29.14 -6.45 2.49
N LYS A 161 29.42 -5.15 2.58
CA LYS A 161 28.86 -4.16 1.65
C LYS A 161 29.35 -4.45 0.23
N ASN A 162 28.44 -4.82 -0.67
CA ASN A 162 28.73 -4.88 -2.10
C ASN A 162 28.48 -3.49 -2.73
N PRO A 163 29.54 -2.79 -3.20
CA PRO A 163 29.38 -1.47 -3.81
C PRO A 163 28.56 -1.48 -5.12
N ASP A 164 28.57 -2.60 -5.84
CA ASP A 164 27.93 -2.75 -7.14
C ASP A 164 26.46 -3.17 -7.04
N ASN A 165 26.03 -3.70 -5.89
CA ASN A 165 24.65 -4.11 -5.66
C ASN A 165 24.24 -3.97 -4.20
N GLU A 166 23.68 -2.81 -3.85
CA GLU A 166 23.23 -2.54 -2.49
C GLU A 166 21.99 -3.35 -2.09
N PHE A 167 21.21 -3.82 -3.06
CA PHE A 167 19.97 -4.56 -2.83
C PHE A 167 20.25 -5.95 -2.27
N ALA A 168 21.36 -6.60 -2.68
CA ALA A 168 21.74 -7.94 -2.24
C ALA A 168 21.96 -8.06 -0.72
N THR A 169 22.21 -6.96 -0.01
CA THR A 169 22.47 -6.94 1.43
C THR A 169 21.46 -6.12 2.23
N MET A 170 20.39 -5.64 1.56
CA MET A 170 19.38 -4.79 2.18
C MET A 170 18.26 -5.65 2.77
N TRP A 171 18.32 -5.83 4.08
CA TRP A 171 17.27 -6.47 4.86
C TRP A 171 16.26 -5.43 5.34
N ILE A 172 15.04 -5.88 5.61
CA ILE A 172 14.01 -5.03 6.22
C ILE A 172 13.61 -5.62 7.55
N GLU A 173 13.66 -4.81 8.60
CA GLU A 173 13.03 -5.10 9.88
C GLU A 173 11.60 -4.54 9.80
N ARG A 174 10.60 -5.43 9.72
CA ARG A 174 9.19 -5.06 9.68
C ARG A 174 8.59 -5.26 11.06
N THR A 175 8.13 -4.17 11.64
CA THR A 175 7.38 -4.19 12.91
C THR A 175 5.90 -4.08 12.62
N THR A 176 5.12 -5.03 13.10
CA THR A 176 3.66 -5.04 13.04
C THR A 176 3.09 -4.68 14.41
N TYR A 177 2.26 -3.63 14.45
CA TYR A 177 1.53 -3.14 15.60
C TYR A 177 0.06 -3.52 15.46
N ILE A 178 -0.54 -4.13 16.50
CA ILE A 178 -1.98 -4.40 16.55
C ILE A 178 -2.61 -3.56 17.67
N THR A 179 -3.60 -2.76 17.31
CA THR A 179 -4.24 -1.83 18.24
C THR A 179 -5.39 -2.46 19.02
N SER A 180 -5.77 -1.80 20.10
CA SER A 180 -6.85 -2.27 20.96
C SER A 180 -8.22 -2.28 20.29
N TYR A 181 -8.43 -1.39 19.33
CA TYR A 181 -9.67 -1.22 18.55
C TYR A 181 -9.32 -0.83 17.10
N TYR A 182 -10.31 -0.96 16.22
CA TYR A 182 -10.24 -0.55 14.82
C TYR A 182 -10.32 0.97 14.66
N PHE A 183 -9.72 1.46 13.57
CA PHE A 183 -9.85 2.83 13.10
C PHE A 183 -10.79 2.93 11.90
N PRO A 184 -11.62 3.99 11.79
CA PRO A 184 -11.85 4.99 12.83
C PRO A 184 -12.68 4.38 13.97
N GLY A 185 -12.42 4.84 15.20
CA GLY A 185 -13.19 4.45 16.38
C GLY A 185 -13.64 5.67 17.17
N ILE A 186 -13.99 5.45 18.44
CA ILE A 186 -14.42 6.52 19.37
C ILE A 186 -13.33 7.59 19.52
N LEU A 187 -12.07 7.15 19.61
CA LEU A 187 -10.90 8.02 19.72
C LEU A 187 -10.10 8.01 18.41
N LYS A 188 -9.26 9.04 18.26
CA LYS A 188 -8.28 9.14 17.17
C LYS A 188 -6.97 8.43 17.49
N TRP A 189 -6.87 7.78 18.65
CA TRP A 189 -5.71 7.00 19.02
C TRP A 189 -6.12 5.79 19.85
N PHE A 190 -5.37 4.71 19.69
CA PHE A 190 -5.57 3.48 20.46
C PHE A 190 -4.23 2.89 20.87
N GLU A 191 -4.19 2.35 22.09
CA GLU A 191 -3.02 1.64 22.62
C GLU A 191 -2.75 0.39 21.76
N VAL A 192 -1.47 0.14 21.49
CA VAL A 192 -1.00 -1.09 20.85
C VAL A 192 -1.04 -2.23 21.87
N LYS A 193 -1.78 -3.30 21.54
CA LYS A 193 -1.90 -4.52 22.36
C LYS A 193 -0.77 -5.51 22.12
N SER A 194 -0.31 -5.61 20.87
CA SER A 194 0.78 -6.51 20.51
C SER A 194 1.68 -5.89 19.46
N ILE A 195 2.96 -6.25 19.58
CA ILE A 195 4.03 -5.86 18.67
C ILE A 195 4.70 -7.16 18.24
N SER A 196 4.88 -7.34 16.95
CA SER A 196 5.68 -8.45 16.38
C SER A 196 6.70 -7.86 15.43
N VAL A 197 7.89 -8.48 15.40
CA VAL A 197 8.99 -8.05 14.53
C VAL A 197 9.41 -9.25 13.70
N GLU A 198 9.53 -9.03 12.40
CA GLU A 198 10.05 -10.00 11.46
C GLU A 198 11.17 -9.36 10.63
N GLU A 199 12.10 -10.19 10.19
CA GLU A 199 13.15 -9.79 9.26
C GLU A 199 12.83 -10.35 7.89
N ILE A 200 12.83 -9.45 6.90
CA ILE A 200 12.53 -9.77 5.51
C ILE A 200 13.85 -9.77 4.75
N SER A 201 14.10 -10.87 4.05
CA SER A 201 15.32 -11.05 3.28
C SER A 201 15.36 -10.10 2.06
N PRO A 202 16.56 -9.80 1.53
CA PRO A 202 16.71 -9.06 0.28
C PRO A 202 15.87 -9.61 -0.88
N LEU A 203 15.79 -10.93 -1.01
CA LEU A 203 15.02 -11.60 -2.06
C LEU A 203 13.51 -11.43 -1.83
N GLN A 204 13.03 -11.66 -0.60
CA GLN A 204 11.61 -11.45 -0.27
C GLN A 204 11.19 -10.00 -0.49
N ASN A 205 12.04 -9.04 -0.11
CA ASN A 205 11.80 -7.62 -0.37
C ASN A 205 11.74 -7.32 -1.88
N ALA A 206 12.58 -7.96 -2.69
CA ALA A 206 12.55 -7.81 -4.14
C ALA A 206 11.24 -8.35 -4.75
N VAL A 207 10.76 -9.50 -4.27
CA VAL A 207 9.45 -10.08 -4.63
C VAL A 207 8.32 -9.11 -4.29
N GLU A 208 8.22 -8.68 -3.03
CA GLU A 208 7.17 -7.73 -2.59
C GLU A 208 7.23 -6.41 -3.39
N THR A 209 8.44 -5.91 -3.67
CA THR A 209 8.63 -4.69 -4.47
C THR A 209 8.11 -4.87 -5.90
N MET A 210 8.35 -6.02 -6.51
CA MET A 210 7.84 -6.32 -7.86
C MET A 210 6.33 -6.52 -7.88
N GLU A 211 5.76 -7.24 -6.90
CA GLU A 211 4.31 -7.42 -6.76
C GLU A 211 3.61 -6.07 -6.63
N MET A 212 4.05 -5.21 -5.70
CA MET A 212 3.48 -3.88 -5.51
C MET A 212 3.60 -3.00 -6.75
N ALA A 213 4.73 -3.08 -7.49
CA ALA A 213 4.91 -2.33 -8.73
C ALA A 213 3.91 -2.79 -9.80
N ASN A 214 3.72 -4.10 -9.95
CA ASN A 214 2.79 -4.69 -10.90
C ASN A 214 1.33 -4.40 -10.55
N GLU A 215 0.95 -4.53 -9.27
CA GLU A 215 -0.40 -4.18 -8.79
C GLU A 215 -0.69 -2.69 -9.04
N LYS A 216 0.25 -1.80 -8.70
CA LYS A 216 0.10 -0.36 -8.91
C LYS A 216 -0.01 -0.01 -10.39
N LEU A 217 0.78 -0.63 -11.25
CA LEU A 217 0.69 -0.44 -12.69
C LEU A 217 -0.69 -0.90 -13.20
N SER A 218 -1.11 -2.11 -12.84
CA SER A 218 -2.43 -2.65 -13.20
C SER A 218 -3.58 -1.72 -12.78
N ASN A 219 -3.56 -1.22 -11.55
CA ASN A 219 -4.56 -0.30 -11.04
C ASN A 219 -4.59 1.04 -11.81
N LEU A 220 -3.42 1.60 -12.14
CA LEU A 220 -3.35 2.82 -12.97
C LEU A 220 -3.89 2.58 -14.37
N VAL A 221 -3.57 1.44 -14.99
CA VAL A 221 -4.07 1.06 -16.33
C VAL A 221 -5.60 0.93 -16.31
N GLN A 222 -6.16 0.23 -15.32
CA GLN A 222 -7.60 0.07 -15.16
C GLN A 222 -8.30 1.41 -14.91
N GLN A 223 -7.75 2.26 -14.04
CA GLN A 223 -8.30 3.59 -13.79
C GLN A 223 -8.37 4.43 -15.06
N GLN A 224 -7.30 4.41 -15.85
CA GLN A 224 -7.24 5.15 -17.12
C GLN A 224 -8.18 4.56 -18.19
N ALA A 225 -8.42 3.25 -18.17
CA ALA A 225 -9.37 2.58 -19.06
C ALA A 225 -10.83 2.94 -18.71
N CYS A 226 -11.16 2.99 -17.42
CA CYS A 226 -12.52 3.27 -16.95
C CYS A 226 -12.90 4.74 -16.99
N ASP A 227 -11.94 5.66 -16.79
CA ASP A 227 -12.19 7.10 -16.78
C ASP A 227 -11.21 7.85 -17.69
N SER A 228 -11.73 8.28 -18.85
CA SER A 228 -10.97 9.04 -19.84
C SER A 228 -10.60 10.45 -19.38
N SER A 229 -11.26 11.00 -18.36
CA SER A 229 -11.05 12.37 -17.88
C SER A 229 -9.85 12.50 -16.92
N THR A 230 -9.39 11.39 -16.35
CA THR A 230 -8.25 11.37 -15.44
C THR A 230 -6.93 11.76 -16.13
N SER A 231 -6.07 12.49 -15.43
CA SER A 231 -4.76 12.88 -15.95
C SER A 231 -3.90 11.65 -16.25
N VAL A 232 -3.25 11.62 -17.41
CA VAL A 232 -2.35 10.52 -17.81
C VAL A 232 -0.99 10.57 -17.10
N HIS A 233 -0.64 11.70 -16.46
CA HIS A 233 0.70 11.92 -15.87
C HIS A 233 1.14 10.85 -14.86
N PRO A 234 0.30 10.37 -13.92
CA PRO A 234 0.69 9.30 -13.00
C PRO A 234 1.07 8.00 -13.73
N LEU A 235 0.35 7.67 -14.80
CA LEU A 235 0.68 6.53 -15.66
C LEU A 235 1.99 6.77 -16.42
N SER A 236 2.19 7.97 -16.99
CA SER A 236 3.45 8.34 -17.66
C SER A 236 4.66 8.18 -16.75
N MET A 237 4.57 8.64 -15.49
CA MET A 237 5.64 8.52 -14.50
C MET A 237 5.92 7.06 -14.13
N MET A 238 4.87 6.26 -13.91
CA MET A 238 5.01 4.84 -13.58
C MET A 238 5.66 4.05 -14.72
N LEU A 239 5.17 4.24 -15.95
CA LEU A 239 5.72 3.58 -17.14
C LEU A 239 7.18 3.95 -17.35
N ASN A 240 7.52 5.23 -17.29
CA ASN A 240 8.90 5.68 -17.48
C ASN A 240 9.83 5.14 -16.39
N GLY A 241 9.38 5.13 -15.13
CA GLY A 241 10.17 4.61 -14.00
C GLY A 241 10.47 3.12 -14.08
N ILE A 242 9.59 2.33 -14.71
CA ILE A 242 9.81 0.89 -14.91
C ILE A 242 10.64 0.62 -16.17
N VAL A 243 10.26 1.24 -17.30
CA VAL A 243 10.82 0.94 -18.62
C VAL A 243 12.22 1.53 -18.80
N ASP A 244 12.52 2.67 -18.15
CA ASP A 244 13.80 3.36 -18.23
C ASP A 244 14.32 3.73 -16.82
N PRO A 245 14.73 2.73 -16.01
CA PRO A 245 15.09 2.92 -14.60
C PRO A 245 16.52 3.45 -14.44
N ALA A 246 16.86 4.56 -15.10
CA ALA A 246 18.23 5.10 -15.21
C ALA A 246 18.92 5.42 -13.87
N VAL A 247 18.15 5.64 -12.79
CA VAL A 247 18.69 5.99 -11.46
C VAL A 247 18.88 4.75 -10.58
N MET A 248 17.87 3.88 -10.53
CA MET A 248 17.80 2.77 -9.56
C MET A 248 18.13 1.39 -10.18
N GLY A 249 18.42 1.31 -11.48
CA GLY A 249 18.87 0.08 -12.17
C GLY A 249 17.78 -0.98 -12.45
N GLY A 250 16.59 -0.84 -11.85
CA GLY A 250 15.44 -1.72 -12.11
C GLY A 250 15.69 -3.17 -11.71
N TYR A 251 14.97 -4.10 -12.34
CA TYR A 251 15.05 -5.53 -12.02
C TYR A 251 16.43 -6.14 -12.30
N THR A 252 17.28 -5.50 -13.10
CA THR A 252 18.63 -6.01 -13.39
C THR A 252 19.51 -6.12 -12.14
N ASN A 253 19.21 -5.33 -11.10
CA ASN A 253 19.86 -5.48 -9.80
C ASN A 253 19.46 -6.77 -9.09
N TYR A 254 18.22 -7.23 -9.28
CA TYR A 254 17.77 -8.52 -8.75
C TYR A 254 18.43 -9.67 -9.50
N GLU A 255 18.59 -9.57 -10.82
CA GLU A 255 19.31 -10.58 -11.61
C GLU A 255 20.74 -10.76 -11.12
N LYS A 256 21.47 -9.64 -10.95
CA LYS A 256 22.85 -9.65 -10.46
C LYS A 256 22.98 -10.11 -9.01
N ALA A 257 21.93 -9.97 -8.20
CA ALA A 257 21.94 -10.38 -6.80
C ALA A 257 21.61 -11.86 -6.63
N PHE A 258 20.47 -12.29 -7.21
CA PHE A 258 19.80 -13.52 -6.81
C PHE A 258 19.79 -14.60 -7.90
N PHE A 259 20.02 -14.24 -9.16
CA PHE A 259 19.94 -15.19 -10.28
C PHE A 259 21.30 -15.74 -10.71
N THR A 260 22.33 -15.55 -9.88
CA THR A 260 23.66 -16.10 -10.14
C THR A 260 23.72 -17.58 -9.73
N ASP A 261 24.45 -18.39 -10.49
CA ASP A 261 24.65 -19.82 -10.15
C ASP A 261 25.25 -19.99 -8.75
N THR A 262 26.10 -19.05 -8.33
CA THR A 262 26.69 -19.01 -6.98
C THR A 262 25.61 -18.83 -5.91
N TYR A 263 24.72 -17.84 -6.05
CA TYR A 263 23.64 -17.60 -5.08
C TYR A 263 22.69 -18.79 -5.01
N ILE A 264 22.30 -19.34 -6.16
CA ILE A 264 21.37 -20.47 -6.24
C ILE A 264 21.95 -21.73 -5.58
N HIS A 265 23.26 -21.97 -5.74
CA HIS A 265 23.92 -23.09 -5.07
C HIS A 265 24.06 -22.85 -3.55
N GLU A 266 24.32 -21.63 -3.11
CA GLU A 266 24.49 -21.29 -1.70
C GLU A 266 23.15 -21.23 -0.94
N HIS A 267 22.04 -20.94 -1.63
CA HIS A 267 20.69 -20.78 -1.07
C HIS A 267 19.65 -21.65 -1.81
N PRO A 268 19.73 -22.99 -1.72
CA PRO A 268 18.76 -23.88 -2.37
C PRO A 268 17.33 -23.70 -1.85
N GLU A 269 17.15 -23.21 -0.62
CA GLU A 269 15.85 -22.89 -0.02
C GLU A 269 15.11 -21.74 -0.73
N ASP A 270 15.84 -20.85 -1.41
CA ASP A 270 15.29 -19.66 -2.06
C ASP A 270 14.75 -19.94 -3.47
N LEU A 271 14.94 -21.15 -4.01
CA LEU A 271 14.61 -21.52 -5.38
C LEU A 271 13.17 -21.16 -5.78
N GLU A 272 12.20 -21.45 -4.91
CA GLU A 272 10.78 -21.12 -5.18
C GLU A 272 10.57 -19.61 -5.27
N SER A 273 11.15 -18.84 -4.34
CA SER A 273 11.05 -17.37 -4.34
C SER A 273 11.75 -16.73 -5.54
N ILE A 274 12.86 -17.32 -6.01
CA ILE A 274 13.55 -16.91 -7.23
C ILE A 274 12.64 -17.11 -8.44
N GLU A 275 11.97 -18.25 -8.57
CA GLU A 275 11.05 -18.51 -9.68
C GLU A 275 9.82 -17.59 -9.64
N VAL A 276 9.28 -17.29 -8.45
CA VAL A 276 8.24 -16.27 -8.27
C VAL A 276 8.73 -14.90 -8.76
N LEU A 277 9.95 -14.48 -8.39
CA LEU A 277 10.49 -13.19 -8.83
C LEU A 277 10.66 -13.13 -10.36
N LYS A 278 11.17 -14.19 -10.98
CA LYS A 278 11.27 -14.30 -12.45
C LYS A 278 9.90 -14.20 -13.11
N HIS A 279 8.89 -14.90 -12.56
CA HIS A 279 7.52 -14.84 -13.06
C HIS A 279 6.96 -13.43 -12.97
N LEU A 280 7.16 -12.71 -11.86
CA LEU A 280 6.71 -11.33 -11.69
C LEU A 280 7.36 -10.36 -12.68
N ILE A 281 8.64 -10.56 -13.00
CA ILE A 281 9.35 -9.78 -14.04
C ILE A 281 8.70 -10.04 -15.41
N ALA A 282 8.43 -11.30 -15.76
CA ALA A 282 7.75 -11.65 -17.01
C ALA A 282 6.31 -11.10 -17.05
N LEU A 283 5.57 -11.13 -15.94
CA LEU A 283 4.19 -10.65 -15.82
C LEU A 283 4.09 -9.14 -16.01
N GLN A 284 5.16 -8.40 -15.68
CA GLN A 284 5.20 -6.95 -15.85
C GLN A 284 5.13 -6.54 -17.34
N ILE A 285 5.63 -7.36 -18.26
CA ILE A 285 5.67 -7.04 -19.69
C ILE A 285 4.30 -6.82 -20.32
N PRO A 286 3.31 -7.73 -20.21
CA PRO A 286 1.99 -7.48 -20.76
C PRO A 286 1.25 -6.34 -20.04
N LEU A 287 1.49 -6.12 -18.74
CA LEU A 287 0.94 -4.96 -18.03
C LEU A 287 1.49 -3.62 -18.57
N LEU A 288 2.79 -3.58 -18.86
CA LEU A 288 3.44 -2.44 -19.52
C LEU A 288 2.90 -2.23 -20.93
N ALA A 289 2.70 -3.31 -21.70
CA ALA A 289 2.14 -3.22 -23.04
C ALA A 289 0.75 -2.55 -23.03
N ASP A 290 -0.13 -3.00 -22.13
CA ASP A 290 -1.46 -2.40 -21.95
C ASP A 290 -1.39 -0.95 -21.49
N GLY A 291 -0.52 -0.65 -20.52
CA GLY A 291 -0.33 0.71 -20.04
C GLY A 291 0.21 1.66 -21.11
N ILE A 292 1.18 1.23 -21.92
CA ILE A 292 1.72 2.01 -23.03
C ILE A 292 0.67 2.23 -24.11
N ARG A 293 -0.15 1.22 -24.42
CA ARG A 293 -1.27 1.35 -25.37
C ARG A 293 -2.25 2.44 -24.90
N ILE A 294 -2.74 2.36 -23.66
CA ILE A 294 -3.65 3.35 -23.09
C ILE A 294 -3.00 4.73 -23.02
N HIS A 295 -1.72 4.80 -22.67
CA HIS A 295 -0.96 6.05 -22.68
C HIS A 295 -0.93 6.67 -24.08
N GLY A 296 -0.72 5.87 -25.13
CA GLY A 296 -0.71 6.32 -26.52
C GLY A 296 -2.06 6.90 -26.96
N GLU A 297 -3.17 6.26 -26.59
CA GLU A 297 -4.54 6.73 -26.88
C GLU A 297 -4.83 8.10 -26.26
N LYS A 298 -4.22 8.42 -25.11
CA LYS A 298 -4.40 9.66 -24.35
C LYS A 298 -3.27 10.69 -24.53
N SER A 299 -2.23 10.36 -25.31
CA SER A 299 -1.05 11.22 -25.44
C SER A 299 -1.36 12.49 -26.24
N THR A 300 -1.16 13.65 -25.61
CA THR A 300 -1.20 14.95 -26.29
C THR A 300 0.04 15.14 -27.16
N GLU A 301 0.00 16.11 -28.09
CA GLU A 301 1.17 16.45 -28.94
C GLU A 301 2.45 16.71 -28.12
N GLN A 302 2.31 17.31 -26.92
CA GLN A 302 3.42 17.59 -26.02
C GLN A 302 4.03 16.32 -25.40
N LEU A 303 3.23 15.27 -25.21
CA LEU A 303 3.66 14.01 -24.62
C LEU A 303 4.17 13.00 -25.65
N LYS A 304 3.96 13.24 -26.96
CA LYS A 304 4.44 12.35 -28.03
C LYS A 304 5.93 12.01 -27.95
N PRO A 305 6.86 12.95 -27.69
CA PRO A 305 8.28 12.61 -27.57
C PRO A 305 8.55 11.62 -26.44
N LEU A 306 7.88 11.80 -25.29
CA LEU A 306 7.97 10.88 -24.16
C LEU A 306 7.39 9.51 -24.53
N HIS A 307 6.20 9.48 -25.14
CA HIS A 307 5.56 8.23 -25.55
C HIS A 307 6.42 7.43 -26.55
N ASN A 308 7.04 8.10 -27.52
CA ASN A 308 7.95 7.46 -28.47
C ASN A 308 9.18 6.86 -27.77
N ARG A 309 9.74 7.56 -26.77
CA ARG A 309 10.83 7.01 -25.94
C ARG A 309 10.35 5.76 -25.19
N LEU A 310 9.16 5.79 -24.59
CA LEU A 310 8.59 4.63 -23.90
C LEU A 310 8.46 3.43 -24.84
N LEU A 311 8.00 3.62 -26.09
CA LEU A 311 7.89 2.55 -27.08
C LEU A 311 9.25 1.92 -27.40
N THR A 312 10.28 2.74 -27.65
CA THR A 312 11.63 2.25 -27.94
C THR A 312 12.20 1.46 -26.78
N CYS A 313 12.22 2.04 -25.58
CA CYS A 313 12.76 1.39 -24.39
C CYS A 313 11.97 0.13 -24.01
N PHE A 314 10.64 0.14 -24.22
CA PHE A 314 9.80 -1.04 -23.98
C PHE A 314 10.09 -2.16 -24.96
N SER A 315 10.36 -1.86 -26.24
CA SER A 315 10.74 -2.86 -27.23
C SER A 315 11.99 -3.62 -26.79
N ASP A 316 13.04 -2.90 -26.40
CA ASP A 316 14.32 -3.48 -25.95
C ASP A 316 14.13 -4.30 -24.65
N LEU A 317 13.34 -3.75 -23.72
CA LEU A 317 13.01 -4.42 -22.46
C LEU A 317 12.25 -5.73 -22.70
N ARG A 318 11.20 -5.68 -23.53
CA ARG A 318 10.35 -6.81 -23.86
C ARG A 318 11.15 -7.94 -24.51
N GLU A 319 11.97 -7.63 -25.51
CA GLU A 319 12.80 -8.64 -26.17
C GLU A 319 13.74 -9.34 -25.17
N ARG A 320 14.36 -8.56 -24.27
CA ARG A 320 15.22 -9.13 -23.23
C ARG A 320 14.47 -10.03 -22.28
N VAL A 321 13.35 -9.57 -21.73
CA VAL A 321 12.58 -10.32 -20.72
C VAL A 321 11.96 -11.56 -21.32
N GLU A 322 11.33 -11.47 -22.50
CA GLU A 322 10.71 -12.63 -23.17
C GLU A 322 11.76 -13.70 -23.54
N LYS A 323 12.98 -13.28 -23.89
CA LYS A 323 14.09 -14.20 -24.16
C LYS A 323 14.55 -14.97 -22.92
N HIS A 324 14.59 -14.34 -21.75
CA HIS A 324 15.15 -14.94 -20.52
C HIS A 324 14.10 -15.63 -19.65
N TYR A 325 12.86 -15.12 -19.64
CA TYR A 325 11.81 -15.53 -18.72
C TYR A 325 10.55 -16.05 -19.42
N GLY A 326 10.53 -16.04 -20.76
CA GLY A 326 9.39 -16.47 -21.56
C GLY A 326 8.31 -15.41 -21.71
N VAL A 327 7.29 -15.74 -22.50
CA VAL A 327 6.16 -14.85 -22.80
C VAL A 327 5.00 -15.17 -21.89
N ILE A 328 4.48 -14.14 -21.22
CA ILE A 328 3.21 -14.21 -20.48
C ILE A 328 2.16 -13.42 -21.25
N THR A 329 1.02 -14.05 -21.51
CA THR A 329 -0.16 -13.38 -22.07
C THR A 329 -1.20 -13.18 -20.98
N LEU A 330 -1.64 -11.94 -20.79
CA LEU A 330 -2.78 -11.67 -19.94
C LEU A 330 -4.03 -12.23 -20.62
N VAL A 331 -4.85 -12.96 -19.88
CA VAL A 331 -6.17 -13.36 -20.37
C VAL A 331 -7.00 -12.09 -20.50
N CYS A 332 -7.20 -11.64 -21.75
CA CYS A 332 -7.94 -10.43 -22.03
C CYS A 332 -9.39 -10.60 -21.54
N CYS A 333 -9.81 -9.82 -20.55
CA CYS A 333 -11.20 -9.77 -20.09
C CYS A 333 -12.07 -8.94 -21.06
N GLN A 334 -11.93 -9.16 -22.37
CA GLN A 334 -12.80 -8.60 -23.40
C GLN A 334 -14.01 -9.52 -23.57
N GLN A 335 -14.93 -9.48 -22.60
CA GLN A 335 -16.36 -9.87 -22.68
C GLN A 335 -16.93 -10.06 -21.26
N GLN A 336 -17.09 -8.98 -20.49
CA GLN A 336 -17.94 -9.02 -19.29
C GLN A 336 -18.84 -7.79 -19.21
N THR A 337 -19.68 -7.62 -20.24
CA THR A 337 -21.02 -7.02 -20.06
C THR A 337 -22.04 -8.02 -19.54
N GLN A 338 -21.63 -9.23 -19.16
CA GLN A 338 -22.45 -10.16 -18.38
C GLN A 338 -21.59 -10.84 -17.31
N PHE A 339 -22.08 -10.74 -16.07
CA PHE A 339 -21.63 -11.45 -14.87
C PHE A 339 -20.86 -12.76 -15.16
N ASN A 340 -19.55 -12.82 -14.89
CA ASN A 340 -18.93 -13.91 -14.11
C ASN A 340 -17.41 -13.76 -13.90
N VAL A 341 -17.01 -13.51 -12.66
CA VAL A 341 -15.94 -14.19 -11.91
C VAL A 341 -14.92 -15.00 -12.72
N ARG A 342 -13.63 -14.63 -12.64
CA ARG A 342 -12.51 -15.58 -12.51
C ARG A 342 -11.39 -14.92 -11.71
N GLY A 343 -11.19 -15.45 -10.50
CA GLY A 343 -10.17 -15.04 -9.56
C GLY A 343 -8.78 -15.52 -9.97
N TRP A 344 -7.79 -14.82 -9.43
CA TRP A 344 -6.39 -15.20 -9.45
C TRP A 344 -6.18 -16.25 -8.34
N GLN A 345 -5.71 -17.44 -8.71
CA GLN A 345 -5.14 -18.40 -7.76
C GLN A 345 -3.63 -18.43 -8.00
N LEU A 346 -2.90 -18.17 -6.90
CA LEU A 346 -1.49 -18.40 -6.57
C LEU A 346 -0.51 -18.61 -7.72
#